data_AF-A0AAN8X074-F1
#
_entry.id   AF-A0AAN8X074-F1
#
_cell.length_a   1.000
_cell.length_b   1.000
_cell.length_c   1.000
_cell.angle_alpha   90.00
_cell.angle_beta   90.00
_cell.angle_gamma   90.00
#
_symmetry.space_group_name_H-M   'P 1'
#
loop_
_entity.id
_entity.type
_entity.pdbx_description
1 polymer ?
#
loop_
_entity_poly.entity_id
_entity_poly.type
_entity_poly.pdbx_seq_one_letter_code
_entity_poly.pdbx_strand_id
1 'polypeptide(L)'
;LDWNATEVDFQCCNFRVSKRIKLQNRLILLRWDSLCLAVNLQRKTYQISHRGHYGGGSLNVLGENPTVDDKGIMIIGRLQRQHGGGLTEAFRGSIARFTLLEQALLGQDMIDFISDCDVVFGSSLLGINIPVDLTQWTAKGDNVNDTEVNATTFCNQPSWIFMLPGRHEHNVSKGICHNLGGHLAYPESTMESRELEKSFKDNIQACLNIYGSWLWIDAYEIYDNGSWSVVMRRNRNIQNTQCISLKPSNSNTWASTPCDEKLCAACELITNPHLTLRGGCKAIVDRQFTFTYDENEQPKLRGLLGTEIYWNSRQRGNWYMKESGNPDDIGELEKSINVLSSLLPIGLHAWNFENFTECTSTEVMLLSLCDEHNFACQDGLHCFPWNVRCNFQKDCPDGSDEMGCPDKLLKFPVMAHLPPPPLDANVTFFMLLGVHHIEIDGMSLQSPMQSAFVTVTIQWFDPRVGFYNLRSPDTPLHINSSIWKPHIGGVRSENYATQLSYRHGYQKPSLTVVRSGGLRDGSLHSQNVEYSGDRNAFQLYSEYQAEYPCIPNLWYFPFDSNLCHFSLTFQ
;
A
#
# COMPACT_ATOMS: atom_id res chain seq x y z
N LEU A 1 -0.13 -12.62 3.41
CA LEU A 1 -0.49 -13.86 2.68
C LEU A 1 0.11 -13.73 1.30
N ASP A 2 1.24 -14.43 1.08
CA ASP A 2 2.00 -14.37 -0.17
C ASP A 2 1.32 -15.29 -1.20
N TRP A 3 0.26 -14.81 -1.84
CA TRP A 3 -0.42 -15.54 -2.91
C TRP A 3 0.47 -15.49 -4.15
N ASN A 4 1.48 -16.36 -4.20
CA ASN A 4 2.25 -16.59 -5.42
C ASN A 4 1.40 -17.38 -6.42
N ALA A 5 0.41 -16.71 -7.01
CA ALA A 5 -0.39 -17.21 -8.13
C ALA A 5 0.45 -17.17 -9.43
N THR A 6 1.59 -17.85 -9.40
CA THR A 6 2.59 -17.91 -10.46
C THR A 6 2.65 -19.29 -11.10
N GLU A 7 1.73 -20.19 -10.73
CA GLU A 7 1.75 -21.57 -11.20
C GLU A 7 0.35 -22.02 -11.63
N VAL A 8 0.28 -22.72 -12.76
CA VAL A 8 -0.89 -23.45 -13.25
C VAL A 8 -0.60 -24.94 -13.10
N ASP A 9 -1.46 -25.67 -12.42
CA ASP A 9 -1.35 -27.13 -12.30
C ASP A 9 -2.34 -27.80 -13.24
N PHE A 10 -1.82 -28.61 -14.16
CA PHE A 10 -2.61 -29.40 -15.10
C PHE A 10 -2.46 -30.87 -14.75
N GLN A 11 -3.60 -31.56 -14.60
CA GLN A 11 -3.65 -32.99 -14.32
C GLN A 11 -4.71 -33.64 -15.19
N CYS A 12 -4.40 -34.79 -15.82
CA CYS A 12 -5.36 -35.53 -16.61
C CYS A 12 -5.17 -37.04 -16.49
N CYS A 13 -6.11 -37.77 -17.10
CA CYS A 13 -5.88 -39.14 -17.52
C CYS A 13 -5.58 -40.08 -16.34
N ASN A 14 -6.39 -39.97 -15.28
CA ASN A 14 -6.21 -40.67 -13.99
C ASN A 14 -4.86 -40.36 -13.32
N PHE A 15 -4.49 -39.07 -13.25
CA PHE A 15 -3.23 -38.57 -12.68
C PHE A 15 -1.96 -39.13 -13.36
N ARG A 16 -2.09 -39.77 -14.52
CA ARG A 16 -0.95 -40.27 -15.30
C ARG A 16 -0.17 -39.14 -15.98
N VAL A 17 -0.81 -37.99 -16.15
CA VAL A 17 -0.18 -36.76 -16.62
C VAL A 17 -0.40 -35.71 -15.54
N SER A 18 0.71 -35.18 -15.03
CA SER A 18 0.70 -34.03 -14.12
C SER A 18 1.81 -33.08 -14.55
N LYS A 19 1.45 -31.80 -14.68
CA LYS A 19 2.40 -30.75 -14.99
C LYS A 19 2.04 -29.48 -14.23
N ARG A 20 2.97 -29.07 -13.38
CA ARG A 20 2.99 -27.72 -12.84
C ARG A 20 3.77 -26.79 -13.76
N ILE A 21 3.13 -25.72 -14.19
CA ILE A 21 3.64 -24.76 -15.17
C ILE A 21 3.81 -23.42 -14.47
N LYS A 22 5.04 -22.92 -14.41
CA LYS A 22 5.32 -21.57 -13.91
C LYS A 22 4.94 -20.55 -14.97
N LEU A 23 4.11 -19.58 -14.59
CA LEU A 23 3.79 -18.40 -15.36
C LEU A 23 4.96 -17.41 -15.26
N GLN A 24 5.29 -16.76 -16.37
CA GLN A 24 6.32 -15.70 -16.37
C GLN A 24 5.83 -14.45 -15.62
N ASN A 25 4.53 -14.16 -15.70
CA ASN A 25 3.88 -13.09 -14.95
C ASN A 25 2.91 -13.67 -13.94
N ARG A 26 2.88 -13.13 -12.72
CA ARG A 26 1.88 -13.52 -11.72
C ARG A 26 0.47 -13.16 -12.18
N LEU A 27 -0.49 -14.02 -11.88
CA LEU A 27 -1.92 -13.67 -12.00
C LEU A 27 -2.19 -12.50 -11.06
N ILE A 28 -2.86 -11.47 -11.58
CA ILE A 28 -3.28 -10.33 -10.76
C ILE A 28 -4.75 -10.56 -10.42
N LEU A 29 -5.01 -10.87 -9.15
CA LEU A 29 -6.35 -11.07 -8.64
C LEU A 29 -7.18 -9.78 -8.77
N LEU A 30 -8.50 -9.93 -8.86
CA LEU A 30 -9.44 -8.81 -9.07
C LEU A 30 -9.25 -8.04 -10.40
N ARG A 31 -8.54 -8.61 -11.37
CA ARG A 31 -8.47 -8.12 -12.76
C ARG A 31 -8.84 -9.25 -13.72
N TRP A 32 -9.36 -8.87 -14.88
CA TRP A 32 -9.48 -9.80 -16.00
C TRP A 32 -8.09 -10.24 -16.45
N ASP A 33 -7.91 -11.54 -16.60
CA ASP A 33 -6.68 -12.15 -17.09
C ASP A 33 -7.03 -13.28 -18.05
N SER A 34 -6.28 -13.39 -19.14
CA SER A 34 -6.54 -14.37 -20.19
C SER A 34 -5.39 -15.37 -20.26
N LEU A 35 -5.74 -16.66 -20.22
CA LEU A 35 -4.81 -17.77 -20.23
C LEU A 35 -5.25 -18.82 -21.24
N CYS A 36 -4.34 -19.26 -22.11
CA CYS A 36 -4.56 -20.41 -22.99
C CYS A 36 -3.54 -21.50 -22.68
N LEU A 37 -4.03 -22.72 -22.42
CA LEU A 37 -3.22 -23.91 -22.22
C LEU A 37 -3.56 -24.94 -23.31
N ALA A 38 -2.57 -25.29 -24.12
CA ALA A 38 -2.70 -26.32 -25.15
C ALA A 38 -1.89 -27.55 -24.74
N VAL A 39 -2.53 -28.72 -24.70
CA VAL A 39 -1.90 -29.98 -24.29
C VAL A 39 -2.02 -31.00 -25.42
N ASN A 40 -0.90 -31.53 -25.88
CA ASN A 40 -0.86 -32.60 -26.88
C ASN A 40 -0.33 -33.89 -26.24
N LEU A 41 -1.25 -34.80 -25.93
CA LEU A 41 -0.94 -36.08 -25.26
C LEU A 41 -0.17 -37.05 -26.17
N GLN A 42 -0.39 -37.01 -27.49
CA GLN A 42 0.32 -37.86 -28.45
C GLN A 42 1.78 -37.46 -28.57
N ARG A 43 2.05 -36.16 -28.69
CA ARG A 43 3.41 -35.61 -28.76
C ARG A 43 4.07 -35.46 -27.39
N LYS A 44 3.31 -35.63 -26.30
CA LYS A 44 3.75 -35.43 -24.91
C LYS A 44 4.30 -34.02 -24.68
N THR A 45 3.64 -33.02 -25.25
CA THR A 45 4.04 -31.61 -25.15
C THR A 45 2.90 -30.76 -24.65
N TYR A 46 3.24 -29.66 -23.98
CA TYR A 46 2.29 -28.60 -23.65
C TYR A 46 2.82 -27.25 -24.12
N GLN A 47 1.90 -26.33 -24.35
CA GLN A 47 2.16 -24.94 -24.65
C GLN A 47 1.22 -24.07 -23.83
N ILE A 48 1.68 -22.90 -23.44
CA ILE A 48 0.94 -21.96 -22.61
C ILE A 48 1.16 -20.55 -23.15
N SER A 49 0.08 -19.78 -23.24
CA SER A 49 0.09 -18.38 -23.61
C SER A 49 -0.58 -17.58 -22.49
N HIS A 50 0.14 -16.58 -21.97
CA HIS A 50 -0.33 -15.69 -20.90
C HIS A 50 0.24 -14.29 -21.12
N ARG A 51 -0.63 -13.29 -21.29
CA ARG A 51 -0.23 -11.88 -21.49
C ARG A 51 0.87 -11.67 -22.53
N GLY A 52 0.68 -12.23 -23.72
CA GLY A 52 1.63 -12.14 -24.83
C GLY A 52 2.93 -12.93 -24.64
N HIS A 53 3.11 -13.61 -23.51
CA HIS A 53 4.23 -14.51 -23.29
C HIS A 53 3.81 -15.93 -23.65
N TYR A 54 4.61 -16.55 -24.50
CA TYR A 54 4.39 -17.90 -24.98
C TYR A 54 5.51 -18.81 -24.48
N GLY A 55 5.13 -19.97 -23.95
CA GLY A 55 6.05 -20.97 -23.45
C GLY A 55 5.56 -22.38 -23.75
N GLY A 56 6.44 -23.37 -23.61
CA GLY A 56 6.07 -24.76 -23.79
C GLY A 56 7.13 -25.70 -23.25
N GLY A 57 6.80 -26.99 -23.21
CA GLY A 57 7.72 -28.01 -22.75
C GLY A 57 7.18 -29.42 -22.90
N SER A 58 7.91 -30.38 -22.36
CA SER A 58 7.50 -31.78 -22.32
C SER A 58 6.62 -32.10 -21.11
N LEU A 59 5.72 -33.05 -21.33
CA LEU A 59 4.86 -33.66 -20.32
C LEU A 59 5.50 -34.96 -19.82
N ASN A 60 5.43 -35.16 -18.50
CA ASN A 60 5.75 -36.44 -17.91
C ASN A 60 4.48 -37.30 -17.97
N VAL A 61 4.57 -38.42 -18.68
CA VAL A 61 3.45 -39.33 -18.91
C VAL A 61 3.78 -40.69 -18.32
N LEU A 62 2.96 -41.15 -17.37
CA LEU A 62 3.06 -42.47 -16.78
C LEU A 62 2.27 -43.50 -17.61
N GLY A 63 2.98 -44.50 -18.15
CA GLY A 63 2.39 -45.57 -18.96
C GLY A 63 2.22 -45.23 -20.45
N GLU A 64 1.56 -46.12 -21.19
CA GLU A 64 1.31 -45.96 -22.64
C GLU A 64 0.08 -45.09 -22.91
N ASN A 65 0.23 -44.19 -23.90
CA ASN A 65 -0.78 -43.33 -24.54
C ASN A 65 -2.01 -43.01 -23.69
N PRO A 66 -1.92 -42.04 -22.75
CA PRO A 66 -3.07 -41.59 -21.98
C PRO A 66 -4.14 -41.01 -22.92
N THR A 67 -5.36 -41.50 -22.80
CA THR A 67 -6.54 -40.95 -23.46
C THR A 67 -7.40 -40.21 -22.44
N VAL A 68 -8.08 -39.15 -22.89
CA VAL A 68 -9.14 -38.50 -22.12
C VAL A 68 -10.44 -39.24 -22.45
N ASP A 69 -11.21 -39.59 -21.41
CA ASP A 69 -12.52 -40.24 -21.58
C ASP A 69 -13.48 -39.27 -22.28
N ASP A 70 -14.28 -39.76 -23.22
CA ASP A 70 -15.28 -38.97 -23.96
C ASP A 70 -16.55 -38.73 -23.13
N LYS A 71 -16.66 -39.38 -21.97
CA LYS A 71 -17.79 -39.24 -21.05
C LYS A 71 -17.34 -38.60 -19.74
N GLY A 72 -17.71 -37.33 -19.54
CA GLY A 72 -17.41 -36.61 -18.31
C GLY A 72 -18.34 -35.42 -18.09
N ILE A 73 -18.39 -34.95 -16.85
CA ILE A 73 -19.03 -33.68 -16.47
C ILE A 73 -17.92 -32.69 -16.18
N MET A 74 -17.95 -31.53 -16.83
CA MET A 74 -17.06 -30.44 -16.49
C MET A 74 -17.61 -29.68 -15.28
N ILE A 75 -16.74 -29.41 -14.30
CA ILE A 75 -17.07 -28.66 -13.10
C ILE A 75 -16.08 -27.51 -12.98
N ILE A 76 -16.59 -26.30 -12.73
CA ILE A 76 -15.80 -25.13 -12.37
C ILE A 76 -15.98 -24.92 -10.86
N GLY A 77 -14.89 -25.03 -10.09
CA GLY A 77 -14.94 -25.00 -8.62
C GLY A 77 -13.55 -24.83 -7.99
N ARG A 78 -13.46 -24.77 -6.66
CA ARG A 78 -12.20 -24.68 -5.92
C ARG A 78 -11.83 -26.06 -5.31
N LEU A 79 -10.53 -26.36 -5.26
CA LEU A 79 -9.94 -27.58 -4.66
C LEU A 79 -10.54 -28.92 -5.16
N GLN A 80 -10.47 -29.18 -6.47
CA GLN A 80 -10.85 -30.47 -7.04
C GLN A 80 -9.79 -31.56 -6.77
N ARG A 81 -9.74 -32.07 -5.53
CA ARG A 81 -8.74 -33.08 -5.10
C ARG A 81 -9.21 -34.53 -5.23
N GLN A 82 -10.47 -34.79 -5.57
CA GLN A 82 -11.03 -36.14 -5.68
C GLN A 82 -11.35 -36.55 -7.11
N HIS A 83 -11.04 -37.80 -7.43
CA HIS A 83 -11.34 -38.43 -8.72
C HIS A 83 -12.86 -38.55 -8.90
N GLY A 84 -13.42 -37.99 -9.98
CA GLY A 84 -14.87 -37.97 -10.23
C GLY A 84 -15.60 -36.66 -9.91
N GLY A 85 -14.89 -35.57 -9.59
CA GLY A 85 -15.50 -34.24 -9.51
C GLY A 85 -16.27 -33.95 -8.23
N GLY A 86 -15.74 -34.36 -7.07
CA GLY A 86 -16.25 -33.90 -5.78
C GLY A 86 -15.93 -32.41 -5.58
N LEU A 87 -16.95 -31.55 -5.59
CA LEU A 87 -16.84 -30.17 -5.12
C LEU A 87 -16.61 -30.19 -3.61
N THR A 88 -15.39 -29.85 -3.16
CA THR A 88 -15.20 -29.49 -1.75
C THR A 88 -15.49 -28.02 -1.51
N GLU A 89 -15.36 -27.16 -2.53
CA GLU A 89 -15.49 -25.71 -2.39
C GLU A 89 -15.97 -25.04 -3.71
N ALA A 90 -16.76 -23.97 -3.60
CA ALA A 90 -17.25 -23.19 -4.72
C ALA A 90 -16.16 -22.32 -5.37
N PHE A 91 -16.25 -22.08 -6.69
CA PHE A 91 -15.41 -21.09 -7.37
C PHE A 91 -15.76 -19.68 -6.87
N ARG A 92 -14.74 -18.91 -6.48
CA ARG A 92 -14.88 -17.50 -6.08
C ARG A 92 -14.20 -16.62 -7.13
N GLY A 93 -14.99 -16.02 -8.00
CA GLY A 93 -14.51 -15.13 -9.06
C GLY A 93 -15.57 -14.91 -10.13
N SER A 94 -15.18 -14.23 -11.20
CA SER A 94 -16.02 -14.02 -12.39
C SER A 94 -15.35 -14.65 -13.60
N ILE A 95 -16.14 -15.23 -14.50
CA ILE A 95 -15.66 -15.81 -15.76
C ILE A 95 -16.38 -15.08 -16.88
N ALA A 96 -15.63 -14.31 -17.68
CA ALA A 96 -16.17 -13.63 -18.85
C ALA A 96 -16.26 -14.55 -20.06
N ARG A 97 -15.24 -15.41 -20.24
CA ARG A 97 -15.15 -16.34 -21.37
C ARG A 97 -14.50 -17.64 -20.93
N PHE A 98 -15.08 -18.75 -21.36
CA PHE A 98 -14.48 -20.07 -21.24
C PHE A 98 -14.67 -20.83 -22.56
N THR A 99 -13.65 -21.55 -23.03
CA THR A 99 -13.78 -22.39 -24.22
C THR A 99 -12.85 -23.59 -24.13
N LEU A 100 -13.41 -24.77 -24.39
CA LEU A 100 -12.68 -26.00 -24.62
C LEU A 100 -12.75 -26.36 -26.11
N LEU A 101 -11.59 -26.57 -26.72
CA LEU A 101 -11.44 -26.91 -28.14
C LEU A 101 -11.05 -28.38 -28.29
N GLU A 102 -11.48 -29.00 -29.39
CA GLU A 102 -11.08 -30.36 -29.76
C GLU A 102 -9.61 -30.43 -30.23
N GLN A 103 -9.08 -29.32 -30.75
CA GLN A 103 -7.73 -29.23 -31.30
C GLN A 103 -6.83 -28.33 -30.45
N ALA A 104 -5.58 -28.75 -30.29
CA ALA A 104 -4.56 -27.96 -29.60
C ALA A 104 -4.08 -26.83 -30.53
N LEU A 105 -4.33 -25.59 -30.12
CA LEU A 105 -3.78 -24.39 -30.78
C LEU A 105 -2.26 -24.32 -30.56
N LEU A 106 -1.53 -23.71 -31.50
CA LEU A 106 -0.08 -23.58 -31.44
C LEU A 106 0.37 -22.16 -31.81
N GLY A 107 1.43 -21.67 -31.18
CA GLY A 107 2.10 -20.42 -31.58
C GLY A 107 1.16 -19.21 -31.60
N GLN A 108 1.08 -18.54 -32.75
CA GLN A 108 0.30 -17.31 -32.92
C GLN A 108 -1.21 -17.53 -32.69
N ASP A 109 -1.76 -18.69 -33.06
CA ASP A 109 -3.17 -18.99 -32.87
C ASP A 109 -3.56 -18.95 -31.38
N MET A 110 -2.66 -19.34 -30.48
CA MET A 110 -2.88 -19.25 -29.03
C MET A 110 -2.85 -17.81 -28.52
N ILE A 111 -2.06 -16.94 -29.15
CA ILE A 111 -1.99 -15.51 -28.81
C ILE A 111 -3.28 -14.86 -29.27
N ASP A 112 -3.64 -15.05 -30.54
CA ASP A 112 -4.85 -14.49 -31.15
C ASP A 112 -6.10 -14.96 -30.38
N PHE A 113 -6.16 -16.21 -29.94
CA PHE A 113 -7.27 -16.73 -29.13
C PHE A 113 -7.51 -15.97 -27.82
N ILE A 114 -6.46 -15.43 -27.19
CA ILE A 114 -6.58 -14.70 -25.91
C ILE A 114 -6.54 -13.19 -26.07
N SER A 115 -6.05 -12.68 -27.20
CA SER A 115 -5.93 -11.24 -27.46
C SER A 115 -7.02 -10.69 -28.37
N ASP A 116 -7.59 -11.53 -29.24
CA ASP A 116 -8.62 -11.13 -30.19
C ASP A 116 -9.99 -11.61 -29.70
N CYS A 117 -10.89 -10.64 -29.56
CA CYS A 117 -12.22 -10.88 -29.02
C CYS A 117 -13.28 -11.18 -30.06
N ASP A 118 -12.95 -10.95 -31.34
CA ASP A 118 -13.82 -11.29 -32.45
C ASP A 118 -13.52 -12.71 -32.98
N VAL A 119 -12.40 -13.31 -32.55
CA VAL A 119 -12.00 -14.64 -32.99
C VAL A 119 -12.78 -15.72 -32.23
N VAL A 120 -13.68 -16.37 -32.97
CA VAL A 120 -14.37 -17.61 -32.59
C VAL A 120 -13.74 -18.77 -33.37
N PHE A 121 -12.93 -19.60 -32.70
CA PHE A 121 -12.36 -20.79 -33.32
C PHE A 121 -13.37 -21.93 -33.39
N GLY A 122 -13.94 -22.16 -34.57
CA GLY A 122 -14.54 -23.44 -35.00
C GLY A 122 -15.50 -24.13 -34.00
N SER A 123 -15.57 -25.47 -34.08
CA SER A 123 -16.41 -26.30 -33.22
C SER A 123 -15.81 -26.42 -31.81
N SER A 124 -16.31 -25.62 -30.89
CA SER A 124 -16.05 -25.77 -29.45
C SER A 124 -16.75 -27.02 -28.91
N LEU A 125 -16.06 -27.75 -28.03
CA LEU A 125 -16.65 -28.88 -27.28
C LEU A 125 -17.56 -28.39 -26.13
N LEU A 126 -17.15 -27.31 -25.48
CA LEU A 126 -17.87 -26.67 -24.38
C LEU A 126 -17.40 -25.21 -24.27
N GLY A 127 -18.33 -24.30 -24.04
CA GLY A 127 -18.01 -22.87 -23.92
C GLY A 127 -18.90 -22.13 -22.94
N ILE A 128 -18.48 -20.91 -22.62
CA ILE A 128 -19.27 -19.83 -22.05
C ILE A 128 -18.90 -18.59 -22.87
N ASN A 129 -19.39 -18.52 -24.11
CA ASN A 129 -19.08 -17.42 -25.04
C ASN A 129 -20.34 -16.65 -25.44
N ILE A 130 -21.46 -17.35 -25.58
CA ILE A 130 -22.75 -16.78 -25.94
C ILE A 130 -23.83 -17.22 -24.94
N PRO A 131 -24.94 -16.47 -24.78
CA PRO A 131 -26.00 -16.82 -23.83
C PRO A 131 -26.55 -18.24 -23.99
N VAL A 132 -26.58 -18.76 -25.23
CA VAL A 132 -27.04 -20.13 -25.53
C VAL A 132 -26.14 -21.18 -24.88
N ASP A 133 -24.84 -20.93 -24.74
CA ASP A 133 -23.89 -21.87 -24.14
C ASP A 133 -24.25 -22.16 -22.68
N LEU A 134 -24.82 -21.17 -21.96
CA LEU A 134 -25.23 -21.32 -20.55
C LEU A 134 -26.28 -22.41 -20.35
N THR A 135 -27.04 -22.77 -21.39
CA THR A 135 -28.00 -23.90 -21.33
C THR A 135 -27.32 -25.26 -21.13
N GLN A 136 -26.02 -25.36 -21.44
CA GLN A 136 -25.21 -26.55 -21.21
C GLN A 136 -24.64 -26.62 -19.78
N TRP A 137 -24.80 -25.57 -18.99
CA TRP A 137 -24.28 -25.45 -17.63
C TRP A 137 -25.40 -25.54 -16.59
N THR A 138 -25.08 -26.08 -15.41
CA THR A 138 -25.99 -26.10 -14.28
C THR A 138 -25.34 -25.37 -13.11
N ALA A 139 -25.91 -24.24 -12.69
CA ALA A 139 -25.47 -23.53 -11.50
C ALA A 139 -25.81 -24.33 -10.23
N LYS A 140 -24.88 -24.37 -9.27
CA LYS A 140 -25.05 -24.99 -7.96
C LYS A 140 -24.65 -23.99 -6.87
N GLY A 141 -25.63 -23.53 -6.09
CA GLY A 141 -25.48 -22.55 -5.01
C GLY A 141 -26.34 -21.31 -5.25
N ASP A 142 -26.70 -20.61 -4.15
CA ASP A 142 -27.66 -19.51 -4.18
C ASP A 142 -27.08 -18.16 -4.68
N ASN A 143 -25.75 -18.11 -4.89
CA ASN A 143 -25.01 -16.87 -5.20
C ASN A 143 -24.33 -16.89 -6.58
N VAL A 144 -24.92 -17.57 -7.57
CA VAL A 144 -24.44 -17.57 -8.95
C VAL A 144 -25.35 -16.69 -9.79
N ASN A 145 -24.82 -15.56 -10.27
CA ASN A 145 -25.52 -14.64 -11.15
C ASN A 145 -24.82 -14.61 -12.52
N ASP A 146 -25.60 -14.62 -13.60
CA ASP A 146 -25.13 -14.41 -14.96
C ASP A 146 -25.63 -13.06 -15.50
N THR A 147 -24.75 -12.36 -16.23
CA THR A 147 -25.06 -11.09 -16.87
C THR A 147 -24.52 -11.09 -18.30
N GLU A 148 -25.33 -10.59 -19.24
CA GLU A 148 -24.92 -10.46 -20.64
C GLU A 148 -24.14 -9.15 -20.82
N VAL A 149 -22.91 -9.25 -21.31
CA VAL A 149 -22.00 -8.12 -21.53
C VAL A 149 -21.39 -8.22 -22.92
N ASN A 150 -21.22 -7.09 -23.61
CA ASN A 150 -20.60 -7.06 -24.92
C ASN A 150 -19.11 -7.44 -24.82
N ALA A 151 -18.64 -8.37 -25.67
CA ALA A 151 -17.25 -8.82 -25.66
C ALA A 151 -16.26 -7.65 -25.78
N THR A 152 -16.55 -6.65 -26.61
CA THR A 152 -15.70 -5.46 -26.82
C THR A 152 -15.38 -4.69 -25.53
N THR A 153 -16.24 -4.80 -24.50
CA THR A 153 -16.03 -4.20 -23.17
C THR A 153 -14.80 -4.77 -22.45
N PHE A 154 -14.43 -6.02 -22.72
CA PHE A 154 -13.24 -6.65 -22.11
C PHE A 154 -11.95 -6.46 -22.94
N CYS A 155 -12.08 -6.00 -24.18
CA CYS A 155 -11.06 -6.12 -25.22
C CYS A 155 -10.48 -4.78 -25.62
N ASN A 156 -11.34 -3.77 -25.68
CA ASN A 156 -10.88 -2.42 -25.48
C ASN A 156 -10.42 -2.32 -24.01
N GLN A 157 -9.45 -1.46 -23.70
CA GLN A 157 -9.30 -1.02 -22.31
C GLN A 157 -10.32 0.10 -22.13
N PRO A 158 -11.61 -0.16 -21.80
CA PRO A 158 -12.50 0.94 -21.50
C PRO A 158 -11.88 1.69 -20.34
N SER A 159 -11.86 3.01 -20.47
CA SER A 159 -11.75 3.84 -19.31
C SER A 159 -12.90 3.48 -18.35
N TRP A 160 -12.55 3.21 -17.11
CA TRP A 160 -13.49 2.81 -16.07
C TRP A 160 -14.25 4.04 -15.62
N ILE A 161 -15.48 4.19 -16.06
CA ILE A 161 -16.32 5.31 -15.67
C ILE A 161 -17.20 4.97 -14.48
N PHE A 162 -17.24 5.85 -13.48
CA PHE A 162 -18.05 5.62 -12.29
C PHE A 162 -18.52 6.92 -11.64
N MET A 163 -19.71 6.89 -11.03
CA MET A 163 -20.25 8.05 -10.33
C MET A 163 -19.73 8.13 -8.89
N LEU A 164 -19.23 9.31 -8.51
CA LEU A 164 -18.91 9.64 -7.13
C LEU A 164 -20.19 9.68 -6.29
N PRO A 165 -20.18 9.13 -5.07
CA PRO A 165 -21.33 9.22 -4.18
C PRO A 165 -21.60 10.68 -3.79
N GLY A 166 -22.88 11.06 -3.71
CA GLY A 166 -23.29 12.38 -3.25
C GLY A 166 -23.07 13.52 -4.27
N ARG A 167 -23.20 14.76 -3.79
CA ARG A 167 -23.07 15.98 -4.59
C ARG A 167 -21.97 16.87 -4.03
N HIS A 168 -21.02 17.24 -4.88
CA HIS A 168 -19.80 17.96 -4.50
C HIS A 168 -19.53 19.14 -5.44
N GLU A 169 -18.68 20.05 -4.99
CA GLU A 169 -18.16 21.14 -5.84
C GLU A 169 -17.30 20.58 -6.98
N HIS A 170 -17.17 21.32 -8.08
CA HIS A 170 -16.45 20.85 -9.27
C HIS A 170 -14.98 20.55 -8.95
N ASN A 171 -14.29 21.46 -8.28
CA ASN A 171 -12.87 21.30 -7.96
C ASN A 171 -12.62 20.13 -6.99
N VAL A 172 -13.54 19.89 -6.05
CA VAL A 172 -13.48 18.75 -5.13
C VAL A 172 -13.63 17.45 -5.91
N SER A 173 -14.65 17.36 -6.76
CA SER A 173 -14.91 16.19 -7.61
C SER A 173 -13.72 15.89 -8.52
N LYS A 174 -13.17 16.93 -9.17
CA LYS A 174 -11.99 16.82 -10.03
C LYS A 174 -10.77 16.31 -9.28
N GLY A 175 -10.52 16.85 -8.07
CA GLY A 175 -9.42 16.40 -7.22
C GLY A 175 -9.53 14.92 -6.86
N ILE A 176 -10.75 14.44 -6.55
CA ILE A 176 -11.00 13.03 -6.23
C ILE A 176 -10.72 12.15 -7.45
N CYS A 177 -11.27 12.46 -8.62
CA CYS A 177 -11.05 11.66 -9.83
C CYS A 177 -9.57 11.63 -10.23
N HIS A 178 -8.88 12.77 -10.14
CA HIS A 178 -7.44 12.86 -10.39
C HIS A 178 -6.65 11.97 -9.44
N ASN A 179 -6.97 12.02 -8.15
CA ASN A 179 -6.28 11.23 -7.15
C ASN A 179 -6.54 9.73 -7.27
N LEU A 180 -7.69 9.32 -7.83
CA LEU A 180 -8.00 7.93 -8.19
C LEU A 180 -7.25 7.44 -9.44
N GLY A 181 -6.42 8.29 -10.07
CA GLY A 181 -5.66 7.95 -11.27
C GLY A 181 -6.45 8.15 -12.58
N GLY A 182 -7.44 9.05 -12.57
CA GLY A 182 -8.25 9.38 -13.73
C GLY A 182 -8.55 10.87 -13.86
N HIS A 183 -9.68 11.20 -14.46
CA HIS A 183 -10.19 12.56 -14.56
C HIS A 183 -11.70 12.58 -14.45
N LEU A 184 -12.32 13.77 -14.38
CA LEU A 184 -13.76 13.86 -14.53
C LEU A 184 -14.15 13.38 -15.94
N ALA A 185 -15.35 12.83 -16.08
CA ALA A 185 -15.86 12.40 -17.37
C ALA A 185 -15.92 13.58 -18.35
N TYR A 186 -15.52 13.33 -19.59
CA TYR A 186 -15.57 14.32 -20.65
C TYR A 186 -16.16 13.69 -21.92
N PRO A 187 -17.46 13.88 -22.19
CA PRO A 187 -18.06 13.36 -23.42
C PRO A 187 -17.71 14.25 -24.61
N GLU A 188 -16.93 13.75 -25.56
CA GLU A 188 -16.52 14.49 -26.78
C GLU A 188 -17.68 14.70 -27.75
N SER A 189 -18.70 13.84 -27.66
CA SER A 189 -19.85 13.85 -28.56
C SER A 189 -21.19 13.90 -27.81
N THR A 190 -22.23 14.35 -28.52
CA THR A 190 -23.62 14.27 -28.02
C THR A 190 -24.07 12.82 -27.80
N MET A 191 -23.45 11.86 -28.50
CA MET A 191 -23.69 10.44 -28.35
C MET A 191 -23.11 9.92 -27.03
N GLU A 192 -21.86 10.22 -26.72
CA GLU A 192 -21.25 9.88 -25.41
C GLU A 192 -21.98 10.54 -24.24
N SER A 193 -22.48 11.77 -24.42
CA SER A 193 -23.32 12.42 -23.41
C SER A 193 -24.61 11.64 -23.13
N ARG A 194 -25.20 10.99 -24.14
CA ARG A 194 -26.37 10.10 -23.97
C ARG A 194 -26.00 8.79 -23.31
N GLU A 195 -24.81 8.26 -23.60
CA GLU A 195 -24.32 7.04 -22.96
C GLU A 195 -24.14 7.27 -21.46
N LEU A 196 -23.54 8.39 -21.05
CA LEU A 196 -23.45 8.79 -19.64
C LEU A 196 -24.83 8.92 -18.97
N GLU A 197 -25.79 9.55 -19.65
CA GLU A 197 -27.16 9.70 -19.14
C GLU A 197 -27.86 8.33 -18.99
N LYS A 198 -27.63 7.42 -19.93
CA LYS A 198 -28.16 6.05 -19.88
C LYS A 198 -27.52 5.25 -18.74
N SER A 199 -26.21 5.37 -18.56
CA SER A 199 -25.42 4.64 -17.55
C SER A 199 -25.60 5.15 -16.13
N PHE A 200 -26.29 6.27 -15.91
CA PHE A 200 -26.55 6.82 -14.58
C PHE A 200 -27.99 7.30 -14.42
N LYS A 201 -28.92 6.71 -15.19
CA LYS A 201 -30.29 7.18 -15.36
C LYS A 201 -31.03 7.29 -14.02
N ASP A 202 -30.82 6.34 -13.13
CA ASP A 202 -31.52 6.26 -11.85
C ASP A 202 -31.03 7.33 -10.85
N ASN A 203 -29.83 7.87 -11.07
CA ASN A 203 -29.21 8.88 -10.20
C ASN A 203 -29.57 10.31 -10.61
N ILE A 204 -30.03 10.54 -11.85
CA ILE A 204 -30.29 11.88 -12.41
C ILE A 204 -31.14 12.73 -11.46
N GLN A 205 -32.27 12.19 -10.97
CA GLN A 205 -33.19 12.93 -10.09
C GLN A 205 -32.55 13.36 -8.76
N ALA A 206 -31.68 12.51 -8.19
CA ALA A 206 -30.97 12.83 -6.95
C ALA A 206 -29.85 13.87 -7.16
N CYS A 207 -29.34 13.97 -8.38
CA CYS A 207 -28.20 14.80 -8.75
C CYS A 207 -28.58 16.19 -9.27
N LEU A 208 -29.84 16.42 -9.63
CA LEU A 208 -30.31 17.70 -10.16
C LEU A 208 -30.13 18.85 -9.15
N ASN A 209 -29.59 19.97 -9.62
CA ASN A 209 -29.61 21.25 -8.92
C ASN A 209 -30.82 22.10 -9.34
N ILE A 210 -30.93 23.28 -8.73
CA ILE A 210 -31.99 24.26 -8.99
C ILE A 210 -31.99 24.80 -10.44
N TYR A 211 -30.88 24.66 -11.17
CA TYR A 211 -30.72 25.13 -12.55
C TYR A 211 -30.97 24.03 -13.60
N GLY A 212 -31.35 22.83 -13.17
CA GLY A 212 -31.60 21.67 -14.03
C GLY A 212 -30.33 20.97 -14.53
N SER A 213 -29.17 21.28 -13.94
CA SER A 213 -27.91 20.57 -14.19
C SER A 213 -27.75 19.41 -13.22
N TRP A 214 -27.12 18.30 -13.64
CA TRP A 214 -27.02 17.09 -12.80
C TRP A 214 -25.61 16.49 -12.69
N LEU A 215 -24.75 16.63 -13.72
CA LEU A 215 -23.43 16.00 -13.74
C LEU A 215 -22.33 17.00 -14.09
N TRP A 216 -21.22 16.99 -13.36
CA TRP A 216 -20.00 17.73 -13.71
C TRP A 216 -19.28 17.13 -14.92
N ILE A 217 -18.72 18.00 -15.76
CA ILE A 217 -17.87 17.66 -16.92
C ILE A 217 -16.44 18.17 -16.68
N ASP A 218 -15.43 17.49 -17.21
CA ASP A 218 -14.03 17.96 -17.16
C ASP A 218 -13.71 19.09 -18.15
N ALA A 219 -14.47 20.17 -18.09
CA ALA A 219 -14.26 21.34 -18.94
C ALA A 219 -14.62 22.64 -18.19
N TYR A 220 -13.97 23.72 -18.63
CA TYR A 220 -14.20 25.06 -18.13
C TYR A 220 -14.62 25.98 -19.28
N GLU A 221 -15.48 26.93 -18.98
CA GLU A 221 -15.76 28.05 -19.87
C GLU A 221 -14.95 29.27 -19.41
N ILE A 222 -14.07 29.76 -20.27
CA ILE A 222 -13.23 30.94 -20.02
C ILE A 222 -13.72 32.11 -20.87
N TYR A 223 -13.72 33.30 -20.29
CA TYR A 223 -13.94 34.53 -21.04
C TYR A 223 -12.60 35.17 -21.40
N ASP A 224 -12.29 35.24 -22.69
CA ASP A 224 -11.07 35.86 -23.21
C ASP A 224 -11.37 36.70 -24.45
N ASN A 225 -10.73 37.86 -24.61
CA ASN A 225 -10.88 38.76 -25.76
C ASN A 225 -12.33 39.05 -26.22
N GLY A 226 -13.29 39.08 -25.30
CA GLY A 226 -14.70 39.40 -25.62
C GLY A 226 -15.56 38.20 -26.04
N SER A 227 -15.03 36.97 -25.99
CA SER A 227 -15.78 35.75 -26.28
C SER A 227 -15.61 34.69 -25.20
N TRP A 228 -16.63 33.86 -25.03
CA TRP A 228 -16.57 32.66 -24.22
C TRP A 228 -16.01 31.52 -25.05
N SER A 229 -15.07 30.77 -24.48
CA SER A 229 -14.52 29.55 -25.11
C SER A 229 -14.40 28.44 -24.08
N VAL A 230 -14.64 27.21 -24.53
CA VAL A 230 -14.51 26.02 -23.69
C VAL A 230 -13.07 25.52 -23.75
N VAL A 231 -12.47 25.29 -22.59
CA VAL A 231 -11.12 24.77 -22.44
C VAL A 231 -11.06 23.61 -21.46
N MET A 232 -10.20 22.64 -21.75
CA MET A 232 -9.98 21.45 -20.94
C MET A 232 -9.11 21.72 -19.70
N ARG A 233 -8.26 22.75 -19.76
CA ARG A 233 -7.36 23.12 -18.66
C ARG A 233 -7.65 24.54 -18.20
N ARG A 234 -7.86 24.69 -16.90
CA ARG A 234 -7.98 26.00 -16.26
C ARG A 234 -6.67 26.75 -16.41
N ASN A 235 -6.70 27.87 -17.12
CA ASN A 235 -5.55 28.77 -17.22
C ASN A 235 -5.51 29.63 -15.93
N ARG A 236 -4.43 29.54 -15.15
CA ARG A 236 -4.31 30.21 -13.83
C ARG A 236 -4.40 31.74 -13.90
N ASN A 237 -4.22 32.32 -15.09
CA ASN A 237 -4.17 33.77 -15.31
C ASN A 237 -5.54 34.39 -15.66
N ILE A 238 -6.62 33.62 -15.73
CA ILE A 238 -7.95 34.11 -16.14
C ILE A 238 -8.88 34.12 -14.92
N GLN A 239 -9.42 35.30 -14.57
CA GLN A 239 -10.27 35.46 -13.38
C GLN A 239 -11.73 35.03 -13.57
N ASN A 240 -12.25 35.04 -14.81
CA ASN A 240 -13.62 34.65 -15.12
C ASN A 240 -13.67 33.24 -15.73
N THR A 241 -13.78 32.23 -14.87
CA THR A 241 -13.92 30.82 -15.28
C THR A 241 -15.20 30.23 -14.72
N GLN A 242 -16.08 29.72 -15.58
CA GLN A 242 -17.25 28.93 -15.17
C GLN A 242 -16.96 27.44 -15.40
N CYS A 243 -17.62 26.57 -14.62
CA CYS A 243 -17.52 25.13 -14.78
C CYS A 243 -18.64 24.62 -15.67
N ILE A 244 -18.45 23.48 -16.32
CA ILE A 244 -19.43 22.92 -17.25
C ILE A 244 -20.12 21.71 -16.64
N SER A 245 -21.44 21.62 -16.83
CA SER A 245 -22.27 20.50 -16.39
C SER A 245 -23.21 19.99 -17.50
N LEU A 246 -23.76 18.78 -17.34
CA LEU A 246 -24.80 18.22 -18.20
C LEU A 246 -26.21 18.56 -17.68
N LYS A 247 -27.13 18.74 -18.63
CA LYS A 247 -28.58 18.84 -18.41
C LYS A 247 -29.30 17.63 -19.03
N PRO A 248 -30.40 17.14 -18.44
CA PRO A 248 -31.10 15.96 -18.95
C PRO A 248 -31.89 16.20 -20.27
N SER A 249 -31.83 15.18 -21.13
CA SER A 249 -32.66 14.75 -22.27
C SER A 249 -33.20 15.71 -23.34
N ASN A 250 -33.56 16.97 -23.06
CA ASN A 250 -34.20 17.84 -24.08
C ASN A 250 -33.21 18.70 -24.86
N SER A 251 -31.99 18.85 -24.36
CA SER A 251 -30.96 19.68 -25.01
C SER A 251 -29.61 18.97 -25.14
N ASN A 252 -29.28 17.99 -24.28
CA ASN A 252 -27.94 17.38 -24.14
C ASN A 252 -26.82 18.42 -24.27
N THR A 253 -27.11 19.62 -23.79
CA THR A 253 -26.22 20.76 -23.91
C THR A 253 -25.45 20.87 -22.62
N TRP A 254 -24.14 20.95 -22.78
CA TRP A 254 -23.28 21.53 -21.78
C TRP A 254 -23.86 22.85 -21.29
N ALA A 255 -23.88 23.03 -19.99
CA ALA A 255 -24.39 24.21 -19.34
C ALA A 255 -23.31 24.80 -18.43
N SER A 256 -23.09 26.10 -18.57
CA SER A 256 -22.23 26.86 -17.68
C SER A 256 -22.88 26.92 -16.29
N THR A 257 -22.13 26.49 -15.28
CA THR A 257 -22.59 26.37 -13.89
C THR A 257 -21.50 26.91 -12.97
N PRO A 258 -21.86 27.69 -11.93
CA PRO A 258 -20.88 28.14 -10.93
C PRO A 258 -20.16 26.94 -10.29
N CYS A 259 -18.84 27.01 -10.19
CA CYS A 259 -18.01 25.86 -9.76
C CYS A 259 -18.23 25.42 -8.30
N ASP A 260 -18.84 26.29 -7.49
CA ASP A 260 -19.21 26.12 -6.08
C ASP A 260 -20.59 25.47 -5.90
N GLU A 261 -21.35 25.26 -6.99
CA GLU A 261 -22.56 24.44 -6.94
C GLU A 261 -22.24 22.98 -6.58
N LYS A 262 -23.25 22.26 -6.07
CA LYS A 262 -23.09 20.84 -5.71
C LYS A 262 -23.84 19.96 -6.69
N LEU A 263 -23.10 19.29 -7.56
CA LEU A 263 -23.61 18.31 -8.52
C LEU A 263 -22.95 16.95 -8.29
N CYS A 264 -23.52 15.91 -8.88
CA CYS A 264 -22.82 14.63 -8.98
C CYS A 264 -21.69 14.73 -10.00
N ALA A 265 -20.75 13.80 -9.93
CA ALA A 265 -19.61 13.74 -10.82
C ALA A 265 -19.34 12.29 -11.20
N ALA A 266 -18.98 12.07 -12.47
CA ALA A 266 -18.46 10.79 -12.92
C ALA A 266 -16.95 10.91 -13.12
N CYS A 267 -16.19 9.94 -12.62
CA CYS A 267 -14.76 9.83 -12.84
C CYS A 267 -14.51 8.78 -13.91
N GLU A 268 -13.64 9.11 -14.85
CA GLU A 268 -13.14 8.23 -15.88
C GLU A 268 -11.70 7.84 -15.52
N LEU A 269 -11.50 6.57 -15.15
CA LEU A 269 -10.23 6.04 -14.67
C LEU A 269 -9.54 5.20 -15.74
N ILE A 270 -8.21 5.28 -15.82
CA ILE A 270 -7.42 4.48 -16.79
C ILE A 270 -7.46 2.99 -16.41
N THR A 271 -7.46 2.68 -15.12
CA THR A 271 -7.53 1.31 -14.60
C THR A 271 -8.35 1.29 -13.32
N ASN A 272 -9.02 0.17 -13.04
CA ASN A 272 -9.67 -0.05 -11.75
C ASN A 272 -8.61 0.01 -10.63
N PRO A 273 -8.73 0.95 -9.67
CA PRO A 273 -7.72 1.14 -8.65
C PRO A 273 -7.75 0.00 -7.63
N HIS A 274 -6.57 -0.27 -7.09
CA HIS A 274 -6.40 -1.18 -5.95
C HIS A 274 -6.23 -0.36 -4.69
N LEU A 275 -6.95 -0.75 -3.65
CA LEU A 275 -6.91 -0.09 -2.36
C LEU A 275 -6.32 -1.03 -1.32
N THR A 276 -5.38 -0.53 -0.54
CA THR A 276 -4.77 -1.23 0.59
C THR A 276 -5.39 -0.74 1.89
N LEU A 277 -5.88 -1.67 2.71
CA LEU A 277 -6.37 -1.39 4.05
C LEU A 277 -5.25 -1.57 5.08
N ARG A 278 -4.90 -0.49 5.78
CA ARG A 278 -3.88 -0.44 6.82
C ARG A 278 -4.52 -0.14 8.18
N GLY A 279 -4.00 -0.72 9.26
CA GLY A 279 -4.58 -0.57 10.60
C GLY A 279 -5.64 -1.63 10.92
N GLY A 280 -6.33 -1.44 12.04
CA GLY A 280 -7.38 -2.33 12.51
C GLY A 280 -6.92 -3.71 12.99
N CYS A 281 -7.88 -4.46 13.52
CA CYS A 281 -7.68 -5.75 14.14
C CYS A 281 -7.31 -6.88 13.14
N LYS A 282 -6.73 -7.96 13.67
CA LYS A 282 -6.27 -9.13 12.89
C LYS A 282 -7.39 -9.94 12.24
N ALA A 283 -8.60 -9.83 12.76
CA ALA A 283 -9.75 -10.55 12.26
C ALA A 283 -10.19 -10.11 10.85
N ILE A 284 -9.90 -8.87 10.45
CA ILE A 284 -10.14 -8.42 9.08
C ILE A 284 -9.06 -9.06 8.20
N VAL A 285 -9.44 -10.12 7.49
CA VAL A 285 -8.47 -10.92 6.72
C VAL A 285 -8.10 -10.23 5.40
N ASP A 286 -9.06 -9.58 4.75
CA ASP A 286 -8.81 -8.84 3.51
C ASP A 286 -8.09 -7.51 3.76
N ARG A 287 -7.00 -7.32 3.02
CA ARG A 287 -6.18 -6.09 3.06
C ARG A 287 -6.10 -5.38 1.72
N GLN A 288 -6.61 -6.00 0.67
CA GLN A 288 -6.61 -5.47 -0.68
C GLN A 288 -8.05 -5.48 -1.21
N PHE A 289 -8.47 -4.35 -1.76
CA PHE A 289 -9.82 -4.11 -2.24
C PHE A 289 -9.79 -3.50 -3.63
N THR A 290 -10.82 -3.76 -4.43
CA THR A 290 -11.05 -3.07 -5.70
C THR A 290 -12.51 -2.63 -5.80
N PHE A 291 -12.80 -1.68 -6.68
CA PHE A 291 -14.18 -1.28 -6.93
C PHE A 291 -14.93 -2.34 -7.76
N THR A 292 -16.16 -2.62 -7.35
CA THR A 292 -17.13 -3.48 -8.01
C THR A 292 -18.50 -2.80 -8.05
N TYR A 293 -19.32 -3.13 -9.04
CA TYR A 293 -20.66 -2.57 -9.20
C TYR A 293 -21.72 -3.65 -9.04
N ASP A 294 -22.81 -3.29 -8.36
CA ASP A 294 -24.09 -3.98 -8.46
C ASP A 294 -24.95 -3.31 -9.54
N GLU A 295 -26.02 -3.97 -9.97
CA GLU A 295 -27.05 -3.47 -10.89
C GLU A 295 -27.69 -2.12 -10.45
N ASN A 296 -27.46 -1.68 -9.21
CA ASN A 296 -27.92 -0.38 -8.67
C ASN A 296 -26.81 0.69 -8.60
N GLU A 297 -25.69 0.48 -9.29
CA GLU A 297 -24.66 1.47 -9.69
C GLU A 297 -23.93 2.21 -8.56
N GLN A 298 -24.07 1.79 -7.29
CA GLN A 298 -23.25 2.32 -6.21
C GLN A 298 -21.91 1.59 -6.12
N PRO A 299 -20.80 2.32 -5.95
CA PRO A 299 -19.49 1.69 -5.84
C PRO A 299 -19.43 0.86 -4.56
N LYS A 300 -19.15 -0.43 -4.72
CA LYS A 300 -18.76 -1.32 -3.63
C LYS A 300 -17.27 -1.60 -3.74
N LEU A 301 -16.64 -1.92 -2.62
CA LEU A 301 -15.27 -2.39 -2.59
C LEU A 301 -15.28 -3.87 -2.20
N ARG A 302 -14.67 -4.70 -3.02
CA ARG A 302 -14.60 -6.14 -2.79
C ARG A 302 -13.16 -6.56 -2.49
N GLY A 303 -13.00 -7.26 -1.37
CA GLY A 303 -11.78 -7.93 -0.95
C GLY A 303 -11.67 -9.33 -1.56
N LEU A 304 -10.46 -9.90 -1.51
CA LEU A 304 -10.14 -11.19 -2.12
C LEU A 304 -10.81 -12.39 -1.41
N LEU A 305 -10.95 -12.32 -0.10
CA LEU A 305 -11.39 -13.40 0.77
C LEU A 305 -12.88 -13.31 1.12
N GLY A 306 -13.58 -12.32 0.56
CA GLY A 306 -15.04 -12.16 0.68
C GLY A 306 -15.48 -11.00 1.56
N THR A 307 -14.57 -10.11 1.97
CA THR A 307 -14.93 -8.86 2.63
C THR A 307 -15.51 -7.89 1.61
N GLU A 308 -16.63 -7.26 1.91
CA GLU A 308 -17.28 -6.26 1.06
C GLU A 308 -17.51 -4.98 1.86
N ILE A 309 -17.09 -3.84 1.32
CA ILE A 309 -17.41 -2.51 1.85
C ILE A 309 -18.41 -1.85 0.90
N TYR A 310 -19.59 -1.48 1.39
CA TYR A 310 -20.68 -0.97 0.57
C TYR A 310 -21.35 0.25 1.22
N TRP A 311 -21.92 1.10 0.38
CA TRP A 311 -22.72 2.23 0.82
C TRP A 311 -24.16 1.78 1.07
N ASN A 312 -24.74 2.18 2.22
CA ASN A 312 -26.16 1.94 2.48
C ASN A 312 -26.95 3.25 2.37
N SER A 313 -27.72 3.38 1.28
CA SER A 313 -28.56 4.55 1.02
C SER A 313 -29.77 4.65 1.96
N ARG A 314 -30.20 3.56 2.59
CA ARG A 314 -31.42 3.52 3.43
C ARG A 314 -31.18 4.02 4.85
N GLN A 315 -29.95 3.96 5.35
CA GLN A 315 -29.59 4.39 6.71
C GLN A 315 -28.48 5.45 6.66
N ARG A 316 -28.88 6.73 6.68
CA ARG A 316 -28.03 7.91 6.96
C ARG A 316 -26.76 8.11 6.12
N GLY A 317 -26.55 7.38 5.03
CA GLY A 317 -25.39 7.60 4.14
C GLY A 317 -24.07 7.22 4.81
N ASN A 318 -24.01 6.00 5.33
CA ASN A 318 -22.84 5.44 5.97
C ASN A 318 -22.23 4.31 5.11
N TRP A 319 -20.93 4.08 5.26
CA TRP A 319 -20.24 2.92 4.70
C TRP A 319 -20.27 1.76 5.68
N TYR A 320 -20.53 0.56 5.15
CA TYR A 320 -20.63 -0.67 5.91
C TYR A 320 -19.62 -1.68 5.39
N MET A 321 -19.05 -2.48 6.26
CA MET A 321 -18.20 -3.62 5.91
C MET A 321 -18.89 -4.90 6.37
N LYS A 322 -19.04 -5.85 5.46
CA LYS A 322 -19.48 -7.21 5.78
C LYS A 322 -18.42 -8.20 5.35
N GLU A 323 -18.37 -9.33 6.03
CA GLU A 323 -17.49 -10.44 5.68
C GLU A 323 -18.36 -11.61 5.23
N SER A 324 -18.15 -12.09 4.00
CA SER A 324 -18.89 -13.24 3.46
C SER A 324 -18.38 -14.54 4.09
N GLY A 325 -18.87 -14.81 5.30
CA GLY A 325 -18.82 -16.12 5.96
C GLY A 325 -19.88 -17.09 5.40
N ASN A 326 -19.73 -18.37 5.72
CA ASN A 326 -20.56 -19.49 5.27
C ASN A 326 -22.08 -19.19 5.43
N PRO A 327 -22.96 -19.47 4.45
CA PRO A 327 -24.41 -19.21 4.56
C PRO A 327 -25.11 -19.90 5.74
N ASP A 328 -24.46 -20.88 6.39
CA ASP A 328 -24.95 -21.53 7.62
C ASP A 328 -24.68 -20.72 8.91
N ASP A 329 -23.82 -19.71 8.87
CA ASP A 329 -23.70 -18.74 9.97
C ASP A 329 -24.75 -17.65 9.77
N ILE A 330 -25.93 -17.91 10.36
CA ILE A 330 -27.03 -16.95 10.51
C ILE A 330 -26.52 -15.82 11.41
N GLY A 331 -25.88 -14.84 10.79
CA GLY A 331 -25.29 -13.69 11.44
C GLY A 331 -24.52 -12.88 10.42
N GLU A 332 -25.22 -12.20 9.51
CA GLU A 332 -24.65 -11.10 8.74
C GLU A 332 -23.99 -10.14 9.74
N LEU A 333 -22.67 -10.20 9.87
CA LEU A 333 -21.91 -9.21 10.60
C LEU A 333 -21.89 -7.94 9.75
N GLU A 334 -22.98 -7.19 9.80
CA GLU A 334 -23.07 -5.83 9.28
C GLU A 334 -22.26 -4.91 10.20
N LYS A 335 -21.07 -4.50 9.75
CA LYS A 335 -20.18 -3.59 10.49
C LYS A 335 -20.34 -2.21 9.89
N SER A 336 -20.40 -1.15 10.70
CA SER A 336 -20.71 0.19 10.20
C SER A 336 -19.67 1.24 10.58
N ILE A 337 -19.43 2.17 9.68
CA ILE A 337 -18.77 3.43 10.01
C ILE A 337 -19.82 4.52 10.04
N ASN A 338 -19.79 5.35 11.07
CA ASN A 338 -20.35 6.69 10.97
C ASN A 338 -19.34 7.59 10.27
N VAL A 339 -19.20 7.48 8.93
CA VAL A 339 -18.44 8.49 8.17
C VAL A 339 -19.34 9.71 8.05
N LEU A 340 -18.95 10.81 8.70
CA LEU A 340 -19.52 12.10 8.34
C LEU A 340 -19.11 12.42 6.89
N SER A 341 -20.12 12.49 6.03
CA SER A 341 -20.15 13.09 4.69
C SER A 341 -19.72 12.21 3.50
N SER A 342 -20.71 11.76 2.72
CA SER A 342 -20.83 11.85 1.25
C SER A 342 -19.64 11.50 0.32
N LEU A 343 -18.54 10.95 0.80
CA LEU A 343 -17.33 10.66 0.02
C LEU A 343 -16.97 9.17 0.13
N LEU A 344 -16.13 8.68 -0.80
CA LEU A 344 -15.57 7.32 -0.78
C LEU A 344 -14.90 7.03 0.59
N PRO A 345 -14.86 5.77 1.07
CA PRO A 345 -14.33 5.43 2.39
C PRO A 345 -12.78 5.42 2.42
N ILE A 346 -12.17 6.19 1.52
CA ILE A 346 -10.72 6.34 1.37
C ILE A 346 -10.25 7.36 2.42
N GLY A 347 -9.05 7.14 2.93
CA GLY A 347 -8.49 7.93 4.02
C GLY A 347 -8.64 7.27 5.39
N LEU A 348 -8.16 7.97 6.40
CA LEU A 348 -8.09 7.50 7.78
C LEU A 348 -9.44 7.73 8.44
N HIS A 349 -10.12 6.64 8.78
CA HIS A 349 -11.43 6.69 9.42
C HIS A 349 -11.47 5.82 10.67
N ALA A 350 -12.30 6.21 11.65
CA ALA A 350 -12.59 5.41 12.83
C ALA A 350 -13.83 4.55 12.56
N TRP A 351 -13.64 3.23 12.51
CA TRP A 351 -14.66 2.24 12.23
C TRP A 351 -15.22 1.69 13.54
N ASN A 352 -16.54 1.62 13.68
CA ASN A 352 -17.18 1.10 14.89
C ASN A 352 -17.59 -0.36 14.68
N PHE A 353 -17.17 -1.22 15.60
CA PHE A 353 -17.47 -2.64 15.58
C PHE A 353 -18.49 -2.95 16.67
N GLU A 354 -19.69 -3.38 16.26
CA GLU A 354 -20.70 -3.92 17.16
C GLU A 354 -20.57 -5.45 17.18
N ASN A 355 -20.61 -6.06 18.37
CA ASN A 355 -20.63 -7.51 18.58
C ASN A 355 -19.45 -8.30 18.00
N PHE A 356 -18.23 -7.75 18.06
CA PHE A 356 -17.04 -8.43 17.57
C PHE A 356 -15.97 -8.59 18.65
N THR A 357 -15.75 -9.82 19.13
CA THR A 357 -14.88 -10.11 20.28
C THR A 357 -13.38 -10.02 19.98
N GLU A 358 -12.99 -10.07 18.70
CA GLU A 358 -11.58 -10.06 18.29
C GLU A 358 -11.06 -8.66 17.91
N CYS A 359 -11.91 -7.63 17.99
CA CYS A 359 -11.56 -6.24 17.72
C CYS A 359 -11.99 -5.36 18.89
N THR A 360 -11.41 -4.17 19.02
CA THR A 360 -11.95 -3.17 19.93
C THR A 360 -13.23 -2.57 19.35
N SER A 361 -14.05 -1.91 20.18
CA SER A 361 -15.31 -1.29 19.74
C SER A 361 -15.12 -0.24 18.65
N THR A 362 -13.92 0.34 18.54
CA THR A 362 -13.57 1.34 17.53
C THR A 362 -12.13 1.14 17.08
N GLU A 363 -11.92 0.82 15.80
CA GLU A 363 -10.58 0.72 15.21
C GLU A 363 -10.33 1.86 14.22
N VAL A 364 -9.12 2.41 14.22
CA VAL A 364 -8.71 3.40 13.22
C VAL A 364 -8.04 2.68 12.05
N MET A 365 -8.58 2.86 10.85
CA MET A 365 -8.09 2.21 9.64
C MET A 365 -7.90 3.23 8.51
N LEU A 366 -6.81 3.08 7.76
CA LEU A 366 -6.56 3.81 6.52
C LEU A 366 -6.86 2.91 5.34
N LEU A 367 -7.84 3.28 4.54
CA LEU A 367 -7.99 2.72 3.20
C LEU A 367 -7.30 3.65 2.21
N SER A 368 -6.30 3.17 1.46
CA SER A 368 -5.49 4.01 0.58
C SER A 368 -5.26 3.40 -0.79
N LEU A 369 -5.09 4.24 -1.82
CA LEU A 369 -4.67 3.83 -3.17
C LEU A 369 -3.20 3.41 -3.24
N CYS A 370 -2.44 3.65 -2.17
CA CYS A 370 -1.05 3.28 -2.09
C CYS A 370 -0.89 1.78 -1.93
N ASP A 371 0.11 1.24 -2.65
CA ASP A 371 0.55 -0.13 -2.44
C ASP A 371 1.14 -0.34 -1.03
N GLU A 372 1.44 -1.59 -0.70
CA GLU A 372 2.06 -1.97 0.57
C GLU A 372 3.49 -1.40 0.76
N HIS A 373 4.19 -1.09 -0.33
CA HIS A 373 5.58 -0.67 -0.34
C HIS A 373 5.80 0.84 -0.18
N ASN A 374 4.73 1.63 -0.28
CA ASN A 374 4.72 3.07 -0.09
C ASN A 374 4.05 3.47 1.24
N PHE A 375 4.47 4.60 1.80
CA PHE A 375 3.78 5.27 2.89
C PHE A 375 2.57 6.03 2.31
N ALA A 376 1.44 5.97 3.01
CA ALA A 376 0.19 6.59 2.60
C ALA A 376 -0.16 7.70 3.58
N CYS A 377 -0.43 8.90 3.07
CA CYS A 377 -0.94 10.01 3.88
C CYS A 377 -2.33 9.67 4.45
N GLN A 378 -2.82 10.41 5.45
CA GLN A 378 -4.12 10.12 6.07
C GLN A 378 -5.30 10.34 5.12
N ASP A 379 -5.13 11.11 4.04
CA ASP A 379 -6.12 11.18 2.97
C ASP A 379 -6.27 9.87 2.16
N GLY A 380 -5.29 8.96 2.24
CA GLY A 380 -5.26 7.70 1.50
C GLY A 380 -5.04 7.84 -0.01
N LEU A 381 -4.74 9.05 -0.49
CA LEU A 381 -4.63 9.39 -1.91
C LEU A 381 -3.18 9.64 -2.32
N HIS A 382 -2.38 10.20 -1.42
CA HIS A 382 -0.97 10.52 -1.70
C HIS A 382 -0.04 9.43 -1.16
N CYS A 383 0.87 8.98 -2.05
CA CYS A 383 1.79 7.89 -1.79
C CYS A 383 3.22 8.37 -1.92
N PHE A 384 4.03 8.11 -0.90
CA PHE A 384 5.44 8.48 -0.87
C PHE A 384 6.30 7.30 -0.43
N PRO A 385 7.60 7.26 -0.77
CA PRO A 385 8.48 6.24 -0.24
C PRO A 385 8.63 6.41 1.28
N TRP A 386 8.75 5.32 2.05
CA TRP A 386 8.74 5.38 3.52
C TRP A 386 9.87 6.19 4.17
N ASN A 387 10.91 6.57 3.44
CA ASN A 387 11.96 7.43 3.97
C ASN A 387 11.47 8.85 4.27
N VAL A 388 10.33 9.28 3.67
CA VAL A 388 9.74 10.59 3.99
C VAL A 388 9.15 10.65 5.40
N ARG A 389 8.78 9.51 5.98
CA ARG A 389 8.19 9.46 7.31
C ARG A 389 9.18 10.00 8.36
N CYS A 390 8.78 11.05 9.10
CA CYS A 390 9.58 11.67 10.15
C CYS A 390 10.92 12.22 9.66
N ASN A 391 10.92 12.92 8.53
CA ASN A 391 12.11 13.53 7.93
C ASN A 391 12.21 15.06 8.20
N PHE A 392 11.33 15.62 9.03
CA PHE A 392 11.20 17.07 9.30
C PHE A 392 10.72 17.92 8.13
N GLN A 393 10.28 17.30 7.03
CA GLN A 393 9.70 17.96 5.88
C GLN A 393 8.23 17.57 5.79
N LYS A 394 7.36 18.56 5.52
CA LYS A 394 5.95 18.30 5.26
C LYS A 394 5.79 17.88 3.80
N ASP A 395 5.79 16.58 3.54
CA ASP A 395 5.60 16.00 2.21
C ASP A 395 4.10 15.68 1.95
N CYS A 396 3.36 15.23 2.98
CA CYS A 396 1.92 15.06 2.84
C CYS A 396 1.17 16.41 2.89
N PRO A 397 0.10 16.61 2.10
CA PRO A 397 -0.73 17.83 2.18
C PRO A 397 -1.33 18.08 3.57
N ASP A 398 -1.70 16.99 4.25
CA ASP A 398 -2.20 16.97 5.63
C ASP A 398 -1.09 17.00 6.70
N GLY A 399 0.17 16.78 6.31
CA GLY A 399 1.33 16.69 7.20
C GLY A 399 1.39 15.43 8.06
N SER A 400 0.64 14.39 7.69
CA SER A 400 0.55 13.13 8.43
C SER A 400 1.86 12.33 8.47
N ASP A 401 2.76 12.57 7.52
CA ASP A 401 4.13 12.07 7.47
C ASP A 401 5.00 12.53 8.65
N GLU A 402 4.63 13.62 9.33
CA GLU A 402 5.35 14.17 10.49
C GLU A 402 4.59 14.01 11.82
N MET A 403 3.44 13.33 11.83
CA MET A 403 2.65 13.08 13.05
C MET A 403 3.07 11.77 13.73
N GLY A 404 3.06 11.66 15.06
CA GLY A 404 3.36 10.37 15.72
C GLY A 404 4.80 9.84 15.45
N CYS A 405 5.72 10.75 15.17
CA CYS A 405 7.16 10.52 15.27
C CYS A 405 7.54 10.30 16.75
N PRO A 406 8.64 9.61 17.06
CA PRO A 406 8.87 9.02 18.36
C PRO A 406 8.96 10.07 19.46
N ASP A 407 8.06 9.90 20.42
CA ASP A 407 8.13 10.55 21.73
C ASP A 407 8.42 9.54 22.86
N LYS A 408 8.36 8.22 22.57
CA LYS A 408 8.51 7.13 23.57
C LYS A 408 9.19 5.88 22.99
N LEU A 409 9.83 5.11 23.87
CA LEU A 409 10.42 3.80 23.57
C LEU A 409 9.30 2.77 23.34
N LEU A 410 9.44 1.93 22.31
CA LEU A 410 8.56 0.79 22.05
C LEU A 410 8.93 -0.41 22.91
N LYS A 411 10.22 -0.73 22.98
CA LYS A 411 10.78 -1.82 23.80
C LYS A 411 11.71 -1.21 24.84
N PHE A 412 11.51 -1.62 26.10
CA PHE A 412 12.29 -1.16 27.24
C PHE A 412 13.31 -2.24 27.66
N PRO A 413 14.54 -1.86 28.03
CA PRO A 413 15.52 -2.81 28.53
C PRO A 413 15.17 -3.23 29.96
N VAL A 414 14.91 -4.52 30.18
CA VAL A 414 14.53 -5.12 31.48
C VAL A 414 15.61 -4.91 32.57
N MET A 415 16.85 -4.63 32.17
CA MET A 415 17.98 -4.29 33.07
C MET A 415 18.82 -3.16 32.47
N ALA A 416 18.26 -1.95 32.41
CA ALA A 416 18.90 -0.77 31.82
C ALA A 416 20.27 -0.40 32.45
N HIS A 417 20.55 -0.84 33.67
CA HIS A 417 21.84 -0.58 34.34
C HIS A 417 22.97 -1.49 33.84
N LEU A 418 22.64 -2.63 33.22
CA LEU A 418 23.62 -3.57 32.68
C LEU A 418 23.97 -3.22 31.23
N PRO A 419 25.24 -3.44 30.83
CA PRO A 419 25.67 -3.23 29.46
C PRO A 419 24.81 -4.06 28.50
N PRO A 420 24.60 -3.58 27.26
CA PRO A 420 23.86 -4.31 26.25
C PRO A 420 24.47 -5.70 25.99
N PRO A 421 23.63 -6.70 25.68
CA PRO A 421 24.15 -7.98 25.23
C PRO A 421 24.90 -7.79 23.90
N PRO A 422 25.96 -8.59 23.65
CA PRO A 422 26.66 -8.55 22.37
C PRO A 422 25.70 -8.97 21.24
N LEU A 423 25.88 -8.36 20.06
CA LEU A 423 25.08 -8.67 18.87
C LEU A 423 25.33 -10.10 18.35
N ASP A 424 26.57 -10.58 18.51
CA ASP A 424 26.99 -11.92 18.12
C ASP A 424 27.62 -12.66 19.31
N ALA A 425 27.36 -13.96 19.44
CA ALA A 425 27.86 -14.79 20.53
C ALA A 425 29.39 -14.87 20.61
N ASN A 426 30.09 -14.59 19.50
CA ASN A 426 31.55 -14.65 19.40
C ASN A 426 32.21 -13.27 19.59
N VAL A 427 31.42 -12.24 19.86
CA VAL A 427 31.86 -10.85 19.87
C VAL A 427 31.65 -10.25 21.25
N THR A 428 32.65 -9.53 21.75
CA THR A 428 32.50 -8.68 22.93
C THR A 428 31.78 -7.39 22.54
N PHE A 429 30.90 -6.88 23.42
CA PHE A 429 30.21 -5.60 23.23
C PHE A 429 31.16 -4.50 22.73
N PHE A 430 30.81 -3.87 21.59
CA PHE A 430 31.61 -2.82 20.96
C PHE A 430 31.04 -1.44 21.20
N MET A 431 31.93 -0.50 21.52
CA MET A 431 31.66 0.92 21.56
C MET A 431 32.68 1.66 20.70
N LEU A 432 32.25 2.74 20.06
CA LEU A 432 33.12 3.64 19.31
C LEU A 432 33.27 4.94 20.08
N LEU A 433 34.51 5.33 20.35
CA LEU A 433 34.86 6.63 20.92
C LEU A 433 35.41 7.54 19.82
N GLY A 434 34.70 8.60 19.50
CA GLY A 434 35.19 9.70 18.67
C GLY A 434 35.61 10.87 19.56
N VAL A 435 36.86 11.32 19.44
CA VAL A 435 37.32 12.58 20.04
C VAL A 435 37.30 13.64 18.95
N HIS A 436 36.53 14.71 19.13
CA HIS A 436 36.30 15.72 18.09
C HIS A 436 37.13 16.99 18.27
N HIS A 437 37.23 17.48 19.50
CA HIS A 437 37.91 18.73 19.80
C HIS A 437 38.63 18.65 21.15
N ILE A 438 39.83 19.23 21.20
CA ILE A 438 40.63 19.39 22.42
C ILE A 438 41.05 20.86 22.48
N GLU A 439 40.55 21.58 23.47
CA GLU A 439 40.91 22.97 23.75
C GLU A 439 41.75 23.01 25.03
N ILE A 440 42.93 23.59 25.00
CA ILE A 440 43.77 23.72 26.18
C ILE A 440 43.36 24.99 26.93
N ASP A 441 42.89 24.84 28.16
CA ASP A 441 42.37 25.91 29.03
C ASP A 441 43.51 26.66 29.76
N GLY A 442 44.52 27.04 28.99
CA GLY A 442 45.78 27.63 29.48
C GLY A 442 46.75 26.60 30.08
N MET A 443 48.05 26.92 30.00
CA MET A 443 49.11 26.12 30.62
C MET A 443 49.80 26.92 31.72
N SER A 444 49.90 26.36 32.92
CA SER A 444 50.62 26.96 34.05
C SER A 444 51.94 26.24 34.29
N LEU A 445 53.03 27.00 34.38
CA LEU A 445 54.35 26.49 34.80
C LEU A 445 54.44 26.25 36.32
N GLN A 446 53.49 26.79 37.10
CA GLN A 446 53.48 26.70 38.56
C GLN A 446 52.69 25.50 39.08
N SER A 447 51.77 24.97 38.25
CA SER A 447 50.94 23.81 38.59
C SER A 447 51.35 22.61 37.74
N PRO A 448 51.55 21.41 38.32
CA PRO A 448 51.73 20.20 37.55
C PRO A 448 50.43 19.73 36.88
N MET A 449 49.27 20.24 37.32
CA MET A 449 47.96 19.96 36.74
C MET A 449 47.60 21.02 35.71
N GLN A 450 47.25 20.57 34.51
CA GLN A 450 46.75 21.38 33.41
C GLN A 450 45.28 21.03 33.14
N SER A 451 44.55 21.96 32.53
CA SER A 451 43.14 21.82 32.19
C SER A 451 42.98 21.83 30.66
N ALA A 452 42.15 20.94 30.14
CA ALA A 452 41.70 20.99 28.76
C ALA A 452 40.22 20.62 28.64
N PHE A 453 39.51 21.25 27.72
CA PHE A 453 38.16 20.85 27.33
C PHE A 453 38.24 19.81 26.21
N VAL A 454 37.56 18.68 26.42
CA VAL A 454 37.54 17.56 25.48
C VAL A 454 36.11 17.26 25.09
N THR A 455 35.84 17.32 23.80
CA THR A 455 34.55 16.93 23.23
C THR A 455 34.63 15.52 22.68
N VAL A 456 33.77 14.64 23.20
CA VAL A 456 33.72 13.23 22.80
C VAL A 456 32.32 12.81 22.37
N THR A 457 32.28 11.85 21.46
CA THR A 457 31.08 11.15 21.04
C THR A 457 31.28 9.66 21.27
N ILE A 458 30.34 9.03 21.96
CA ILE A 458 30.33 7.57 22.16
C ILE A 458 29.18 6.99 21.39
N GLN A 459 29.42 5.95 20.57
CA GLN A 459 28.38 5.23 19.86
C GLN A 459 28.33 3.76 20.28
N TRP A 460 27.11 3.23 20.46
CA TRP A 460 26.86 1.82 20.77
C TRP A 460 25.51 1.35 20.23
N PHE A 461 25.27 0.04 20.25
CA PHE A 461 24.00 -0.60 19.88
C PHE A 461 23.37 -1.29 21.09
N ASP A 462 22.04 -1.27 21.19
CA ASP A 462 21.30 -1.96 22.25
C ASP A 462 20.08 -2.71 21.66
N PRO A 463 20.18 -4.03 21.44
CA PRO A 463 19.10 -4.85 20.88
C PRO A 463 17.83 -4.90 21.72
N ARG A 464 17.91 -4.52 23.00
CA ARG A 464 16.77 -4.55 23.93
C ARG A 464 15.83 -3.37 23.72
N VAL A 465 16.27 -2.35 22.98
CA VAL A 465 15.55 -1.10 22.77
C VAL A 465 14.97 -1.06 21.36
N GLY A 466 13.75 -0.55 21.23
CA GLY A 466 13.07 -0.36 19.95
C GLY A 466 12.25 0.91 19.95
N PHE A 467 11.97 1.43 18.74
CA PHE A 467 11.27 2.68 18.49
C PHE A 467 10.28 2.52 17.34
N TYR A 468 9.24 3.34 17.32
CA TYR A 468 8.48 3.59 16.10
C TYR A 468 8.91 4.89 15.44
N ASN A 469 8.94 4.89 14.10
CA ASN A 469 9.02 6.09 13.26
C ASN A 469 10.22 7.01 13.54
N LEU A 470 11.42 6.47 13.85
CA LEU A 470 12.64 7.28 14.12
C LEU A 470 12.79 8.46 13.16
N ARG A 471 13.05 9.64 13.74
CA ARG A 471 13.34 10.85 12.97
C ARG A 471 14.66 10.72 12.22
N SER A 472 14.72 11.28 11.01
CA SER A 472 15.93 11.35 10.19
C SER A 472 16.60 12.73 10.33
N PRO A 473 17.95 12.82 10.40
CA PRO A 473 18.91 11.71 10.43
C PRO A 473 19.03 11.06 11.82
N ASP A 474 18.70 11.80 12.88
CA ASP A 474 18.78 11.35 14.26
C ASP A 474 17.59 11.81 15.10
N THR A 475 17.29 11.04 16.14
CA THR A 475 16.21 11.32 17.10
C THR A 475 16.80 11.67 18.46
N PRO A 476 16.53 12.87 19.02
CA PRO A 476 16.97 13.21 20.36
C PRO A 476 16.19 12.41 21.41
N LEU A 477 16.91 11.89 22.41
CA LEU A 477 16.33 11.22 23.56
C LEU A 477 16.59 12.03 24.82
N HIS A 478 15.66 11.96 25.77
CA HIS A 478 15.88 12.52 27.09
C HIS A 478 17.08 11.83 27.76
N ILE A 479 17.99 12.63 28.32
CA ILE A 479 19.17 12.11 29.04
C ILE A 479 18.80 11.26 30.26
N ASN A 480 17.59 11.42 30.81
CA ASN A 480 17.08 10.62 31.94
C ASN A 480 16.34 9.35 31.48
N SER A 481 16.33 9.04 30.19
CA SER A 481 15.72 7.81 29.67
C SER A 481 16.32 6.58 30.34
N SER A 482 15.48 5.58 30.62
CA SER A 482 15.87 4.31 31.24
C SER A 482 16.56 3.37 30.24
N ILE A 483 17.64 3.84 29.64
CA ILE A 483 18.53 3.04 28.78
C ILE A 483 19.93 3.02 29.38
N TRP A 484 20.68 1.96 29.06
CA TRP A 484 22.09 1.89 29.42
C TRP A 484 22.87 3.00 28.72
N LYS A 485 23.80 3.62 29.45
CA LYS A 485 24.70 4.66 28.93
C LYS A 485 26.10 4.38 29.42
N PRO A 486 27.11 4.44 28.55
CA PRO A 486 28.50 4.28 28.97
C PRO A 486 28.93 5.44 29.86
N HIS A 487 29.67 5.12 30.91
CA HIS A 487 30.33 6.13 31.74
C HIS A 487 31.80 6.24 31.36
N ILE A 488 32.28 7.46 31.12
CA ILE A 488 33.70 7.74 30.92
C ILE A 488 34.26 8.34 32.20
N GLY A 489 35.32 7.75 32.70
CA GLY A 489 36.14 8.26 33.80
C GLY A 489 37.57 8.54 33.34
N GLY A 490 38.30 9.30 34.14
CA GLY A 490 39.74 9.45 33.94
C GLY A 490 40.50 8.27 34.56
N VAL A 491 41.62 7.91 33.95
CA VAL A 491 42.47 6.84 34.49
C VAL A 491 43.17 7.33 35.75
N ARG A 492 43.13 6.48 36.79
CA ARG A 492 43.86 6.68 38.04
C ARG A 492 45.09 5.77 38.07
N SER A 493 46.28 6.37 38.13
CA SER A 493 47.56 5.72 38.40
C SER A 493 47.96 5.95 39.86
N GLU A 494 48.98 5.25 40.36
CA GLU A 494 49.45 5.36 41.75
C GLU A 494 49.85 6.80 42.13
N ASN A 495 50.34 7.58 41.17
CA ASN A 495 50.91 8.91 41.41
C ASN A 495 50.09 10.07 40.79
N TYR A 496 49.09 9.77 39.96
CA TYR A 496 48.32 10.79 39.26
C TYR A 496 46.95 10.26 38.83
N ALA A 497 45.95 11.13 38.79
CA ALA A 497 44.63 10.81 38.28
C ALA A 497 44.21 11.90 37.29
N THR A 498 43.80 11.50 36.09
CA THR A 498 43.01 12.41 35.25
C THR A 498 41.65 12.57 35.91
N GLN A 499 41.26 13.81 36.21
CA GLN A 499 39.90 14.10 36.69
C GLN A 499 39.07 14.59 35.52
N LEU A 500 37.87 14.01 35.36
CA LEU A 500 36.89 14.44 34.37
C LEU A 500 35.69 15.00 35.10
N SER A 501 35.33 16.23 34.75
CA SER A 501 34.09 16.86 35.19
C SER A 501 33.32 17.37 33.97
N TYR A 502 32.00 17.51 34.10
CA TYR A 502 31.24 18.19 33.06
C TYR A 502 31.57 19.68 33.08
N ARG A 503 31.73 20.29 31.91
CA ARG A 503 32.03 21.72 31.79
C ARG A 503 30.91 22.55 32.45
N HIS A 504 31.26 23.28 33.51
CA HIS A 504 30.31 24.13 34.24
C HIS A 504 29.78 25.25 33.35
N GLY A 505 28.45 25.39 33.26
CA GLY A 505 27.79 26.46 32.48
C GLY A 505 27.58 26.18 30.99
N TYR A 506 27.95 24.98 30.49
CA TYR A 506 27.79 24.57 29.08
C TYR A 506 26.68 23.51 28.89
N GLN A 507 26.44 23.13 27.62
CA GLN A 507 25.34 22.22 27.23
C GLN A 507 25.42 20.87 27.98
N LYS A 508 24.26 20.42 28.48
CA LYS A 508 24.11 19.07 29.04
C LYS A 508 24.47 18.02 27.97
N PRO A 509 24.96 16.83 28.37
CA PRO A 509 25.22 15.77 27.41
C PRO A 509 23.98 15.47 26.57
N SER A 510 24.18 15.33 25.27
CA SER A 510 23.12 15.08 24.30
C SER A 510 23.13 13.60 23.92
N LEU A 511 21.97 12.97 24.05
CA LEU A 511 21.77 11.57 23.69
C LEU A 511 20.85 11.53 22.47
N THR A 512 21.31 10.90 21.40
CA THR A 512 20.54 10.75 20.16
C THR A 512 20.59 9.30 19.67
N VAL A 513 19.66 8.95 18.78
CA VAL A 513 19.68 7.67 18.05
C VAL A 513 19.77 7.97 16.57
N VAL A 514 20.81 7.45 15.93
CA VAL A 514 21.06 7.62 14.49
C VAL A 514 20.22 6.61 13.71
N ARG A 515 19.38 7.12 12.82
CA ARG A 515 18.51 6.31 11.96
C ARG A 515 19.35 5.70 10.83
N SER A 516 19.41 4.37 10.80
CA SER A 516 20.10 3.63 9.73
C SER A 516 19.19 2.61 9.05
N GLY A 517 18.39 1.87 9.83
CA GLY A 517 17.55 0.79 9.27
C GLY A 517 16.28 0.55 10.06
N GLY A 518 15.14 0.57 9.38
CA GLY A 518 13.83 0.23 9.93
C GLY A 518 13.29 -1.06 9.32
N LEU A 519 12.59 -1.86 10.13
CA LEU A 519 11.73 -2.93 9.63
C LEU A 519 10.31 -2.42 9.54
N ARG A 520 9.71 -2.63 8.38
CA ARG A 520 8.29 -2.35 8.17
C ARG A 520 7.49 -3.54 8.65
N ASP A 521 6.37 -3.27 9.27
CA ASP A 521 5.38 -4.27 9.56
C ASP A 521 4.66 -4.69 8.26
N GLY A 522 5.08 -5.82 7.69
CA GLY A 522 4.50 -6.37 6.46
C GLY A 522 3.07 -6.89 6.64
N SER A 523 2.52 -6.89 7.86
CA SER A 523 1.14 -7.35 8.11
C SER A 523 0.08 -6.29 7.77
N LEU A 524 0.48 -5.05 7.51
CA LEU A 524 -0.39 -3.89 7.26
C LEU A 524 -1.31 -3.53 8.44
N HIS A 525 -1.19 -4.15 9.61
CA HIS A 525 -1.95 -3.75 10.80
C HIS A 525 -1.45 -2.45 11.44
N SER A 526 -0.33 -1.91 10.95
CA SER A 526 0.17 -0.62 11.39
C SER A 526 0.75 0.20 10.24
N GLN A 527 0.76 1.51 10.45
CA GLN A 527 1.43 2.51 9.62
C GLN A 527 2.82 2.86 10.15
N ASN A 528 3.32 2.06 11.09
CA ASN A 528 4.54 2.36 11.81
C ASN A 528 5.71 1.58 11.23
N VAL A 529 6.87 2.22 11.21
CA VAL A 529 8.15 1.55 10.94
C VAL A 529 8.82 1.28 12.27
N GLU A 530 9.13 0.02 12.56
CA GLU A 530 9.85 -0.38 13.76
C GLU A 530 11.36 -0.26 13.53
N TYR A 531 12.03 0.46 14.42
CA TYR A 531 13.47 0.60 14.43
C TYR A 531 14.02 -0.08 15.69
N SER A 532 14.92 -1.02 15.49
CA SER A 532 15.55 -1.75 16.59
C SER A 532 16.94 -1.18 16.87
N GLY A 533 17.32 -1.13 18.14
CA GLY A 533 18.60 -0.60 18.61
C GLY A 533 19.80 -1.50 18.27
N ASP A 534 19.58 -2.66 17.66
CA ASP A 534 20.61 -3.51 17.05
C ASP A 534 21.18 -2.93 15.75
N ARG A 535 20.39 -2.13 15.03
CA ARG A 535 20.75 -1.53 13.73
C ARG A 535 20.78 -0.01 13.74
N ASN A 536 20.23 0.62 14.78
CA ASN A 536 20.21 2.07 14.93
C ASN A 536 21.09 2.43 16.12
N ALA A 537 22.20 3.12 15.85
CA ALA A 537 23.21 3.40 16.86
C ALA A 537 22.76 4.49 17.83
N PHE A 538 22.95 4.27 19.12
CA PHE A 538 22.87 5.31 20.13
C PHE A 538 24.14 6.14 20.10
N GLN A 539 23.99 7.45 20.26
CA GLN A 539 25.09 8.39 20.24
C GLN A 539 24.99 9.31 21.46
N LEU A 540 26.03 9.30 22.30
CA LEU A 540 26.17 10.19 23.44
C LEU A 540 27.27 11.20 23.14
N TYR A 541 26.85 12.45 22.92
CA TYR A 541 27.75 13.59 22.82
C TYR A 541 27.96 14.20 24.20
N SER A 542 29.20 14.43 24.58
CA SER A 542 29.55 15.01 25.88
C SER A 542 30.78 15.90 25.78
N GLU A 543 30.77 16.96 26.56
CA GLU A 543 31.89 17.89 26.71
C GLU A 543 32.40 17.83 28.15
N TYR A 544 33.67 17.48 28.31
CA TYR A 544 34.31 17.32 29.60
C TYR A 544 35.41 18.35 29.79
N GLN A 545 35.58 18.80 31.02
CA GLN A 545 36.81 19.43 31.49
C GLN A 545 37.70 18.32 32.07
N ALA A 546 38.86 18.13 31.45
CA ALA A 546 39.87 17.16 31.84
C ALA A 546 41.01 17.88 32.56
N GLU A 547 41.20 17.57 33.83
CA GLU A 547 42.38 17.97 34.59
C GLU A 547 43.39 16.83 34.57
N TYR A 548 44.60 17.09 34.08
CA TYR A 548 45.63 16.08 33.87
C TYR A 548 47.03 16.56 34.25
N PRO A 549 47.91 15.65 34.69
CA PRO A 549 49.30 15.97 34.95
C PRO A 549 50.03 16.28 33.63
N CYS A 550 50.68 17.44 33.56
CA CYS A 550 51.73 17.66 32.58
C CYS A 550 52.83 18.56 33.14
N ILE A 551 54.01 17.98 33.31
CA ILE A 551 55.21 18.66 33.81
C ILE A 551 56.11 18.93 32.59
N PRO A 552 56.25 20.18 32.14
CA PRO A 552 57.09 20.50 30.99
C PRO A 552 58.58 20.40 31.35
N ASN A 553 59.39 19.91 30.42
CA ASN A 553 60.84 19.93 30.48
C ASN A 553 61.38 21.23 29.86
N LEU A 554 61.85 22.15 30.70
CA LEU A 554 62.26 23.49 30.30
C LEU A 554 63.76 23.62 29.97
N TRP A 555 64.49 22.51 29.75
CA TRP A 555 65.94 22.56 29.48
C TRP A 555 66.35 23.43 28.29
N TYR A 556 65.47 23.58 27.29
CA TYR A 556 65.73 24.34 26.07
C TYR A 556 64.83 25.58 25.91
N PHE A 557 64.24 26.09 27.00
CA PHE A 557 63.31 27.23 26.93
C PHE A 557 63.93 28.45 26.20
N PRO A 558 63.22 29.11 25.26
CA PRO A 558 61.82 28.90 24.82
C PRO A 558 61.65 27.95 23.61
N PHE A 559 62.65 27.14 23.28
CA PHE A 559 62.69 26.24 22.12
C PHE A 559 62.43 24.77 22.50
N ASP A 560 61.91 24.52 23.70
CA ASP A 560 61.55 23.19 24.18
C ASP A 560 60.27 22.66 23.50
N SER A 561 60.14 21.33 23.49
CA SER A 561 58.95 20.63 23.02
C SER A 561 58.52 19.63 24.09
N ASN A 562 57.26 19.73 24.52
CA ASN A 562 56.70 18.95 25.62
C ASN A 562 55.56 18.07 25.12
N LEU A 563 55.51 16.82 25.60
CA LEU A 563 54.45 15.88 25.31
C LEU A 563 53.60 15.66 26.57
N CYS A 564 52.35 16.13 26.53
CA CYS A 564 51.36 15.84 27.55
C CYS A 564 50.44 14.71 27.09
N HIS A 565 50.04 13.83 28.01
CA HIS A 565 49.02 12.82 27.75
C HIS A 565 48.00 12.80 28.89
N PHE A 566 46.74 12.58 28.54
CA PHE A 566 45.70 12.21 29.49
C PHE A 566 45.06 10.92 28.99
N SER A 567 44.56 10.10 29.91
CA SER A 567 44.01 8.80 29.58
C SER A 567 42.57 8.71 30.07
N LEU A 568 41.70 8.29 29.16
CA LEU A 568 40.28 8.06 29.40
C LEU A 568 40.03 6.57 29.57
N THR A 569 39.10 6.21 30.43
CA THR A 569 38.66 4.83 30.66
C THR A 569 37.14 4.76 30.63
N PHE A 570 36.62 3.65 30.13
CA PHE A 570 35.22 3.29 30.32
C PHE A 570 35.06 2.65 31.69
N GLN A 571 33.99 2.98 32.40
CA GLN A 571 33.63 2.41 33.70
C GLN A 571 32.38 1.55 33.59
#